data_AF-A0A239X199-F1
#
_entry.id   AF-A0A239X199-F1
#
_cell.length_a   1.000
_cell.length_b   1.000
_cell.length_c   1.000
_cell.angle_alpha   90.00
_cell.angle_beta   90.00
_cell.angle_gamma   90.00
#
_symmetry.space_group_name_H-M   'P 1'
#
loop_
_entity.id
_entity.type
_entity.pdbx_description
1 polymer ?
#
loop_
_entity_poly.entity_id
_entity_poly.type
_entity_poly.pdbx_seq_one_letter_code
_entity_poly.pdbx_strand_id
1 'polypeptide(L)'
;MDKQEYKRAMIALFEEGRYKFDDTHIEKLMALDEVALARKLADDADWFDQTKVVYEPKKTDFTNLAPSQKDMLLMLPLGSERTLPRADLEMAFKTEKRNIESRIERLKNRAIPIVALKDDDHGYFIPRTQEELELGLRAYEAQIKTSLKMITVLRNIDLEEFHEKFAEEKKKWV
;
A
#
# COMPACT_ATOMS: atom_id res chain seq x y z
N MET A 1 -9.86 1.11 22.68
CA MET A 1 -8.98 2.24 23.02
C MET A 1 -9.89 3.38 23.47
N ASP A 2 -9.81 3.76 24.74
CA ASP A 2 -10.67 4.81 25.30
C ASP A 2 -10.22 6.21 24.82
N LYS A 3 -11.13 7.18 24.79
CA LYS A 3 -10.90 8.57 24.37
C LYS A 3 -9.69 9.22 25.06
N GLN A 4 -9.42 8.90 26.33
CA GLN A 4 -8.25 9.37 27.08
C GLN A 4 -6.95 8.71 26.60
N GLU A 5 -6.99 7.45 26.24
CA GLU A 5 -5.83 6.68 25.77
C GLU A 5 -5.39 7.14 24.38
N TYR A 6 -6.34 7.38 23.47
CA TYR A 6 -6.08 7.98 22.16
C TYR A 6 -5.53 9.42 22.29
N LYS A 7 -6.09 10.20 23.20
CA LYS A 7 -5.63 11.57 23.50
C LYS A 7 -4.18 11.58 23.97
N ARG A 8 -3.80 10.65 24.86
CA ARG A 8 -2.41 10.52 25.34
C ARG A 8 -1.46 10.10 24.23
N ALA A 9 -1.87 9.18 23.36
CA ALA A 9 -1.06 8.75 22.22
C ALA A 9 -0.80 9.89 21.23
N MET A 10 -1.82 10.70 20.91
CA MET A 10 -1.68 11.81 19.97
C MET A 10 -0.85 12.98 20.52
N ILE A 11 -0.98 13.29 21.82
CA ILE A 11 -0.15 14.32 22.48
C ILE A 11 1.31 13.88 22.55
N ALA A 12 1.58 12.61 22.90
CA ALA A 12 2.94 12.08 22.95
C ALA A 12 3.64 12.16 21.57
N LEU A 13 2.92 11.85 20.50
CA LEU A 13 3.44 11.94 19.13
C LEU A 13 3.73 13.40 18.69
N PHE A 14 3.00 14.37 19.22
CA PHE A 14 3.24 15.80 18.98
C PHE A 14 4.44 16.34 19.79
N GLU A 15 4.55 15.99 21.07
CA GLU A 15 5.66 16.40 21.96
C GLU A 15 7.00 15.80 21.52
N GLU A 16 7.00 14.59 20.95
CA GLU A 16 8.17 13.97 20.32
C GLU A 16 8.60 14.67 19.02
N GLY A 17 7.90 15.73 18.60
CA GLY A 17 8.17 16.46 17.36
C GLY A 17 7.85 15.67 16.09
N ARG A 18 7.11 14.55 16.21
CA ARG A 18 6.76 13.66 15.10
C ARG A 18 5.50 14.11 14.37
N TYR A 19 4.79 15.09 14.93
CA TYR A 19 3.65 15.79 14.34
C TYR A 19 3.73 17.30 14.62
N LYS A 20 3.24 18.13 13.69
CA LYS A 20 2.96 19.55 13.93
C LYS A 20 1.50 19.82 13.56
N PHE A 21 0.67 20.07 14.56
CA PHE A 21 -0.66 20.65 14.35
C PHE A 21 -0.59 22.16 14.50
N ASP A 22 -1.44 22.91 13.79
CA ASP A 22 -1.81 24.24 14.26
C ASP A 22 -2.88 24.09 15.36
N ASP A 23 -2.83 24.97 16.37
CA ASP A 23 -3.67 24.88 17.57
C ASP A 23 -5.19 24.88 17.23
N THR A 24 -5.56 25.50 16.11
CA THR A 24 -6.93 25.58 15.59
C THR A 24 -7.48 24.23 15.11
N HIS A 25 -6.60 23.32 14.69
CA HIS A 25 -7.00 22.02 14.13
C HIS A 25 -7.33 21.01 15.22
N ILE A 26 -6.59 21.05 16.34
CA ILE A 26 -6.81 20.19 17.50
C ILE A 26 -8.14 20.54 18.16
N GLU A 27 -8.44 21.83 18.35
CA GLU A 27 -9.69 22.26 18.99
C GLU A 27 -10.95 21.82 18.22
N LYS A 28 -10.89 21.84 16.88
CA LYS A 28 -12.01 21.41 16.02
C LYS A 28 -12.23 19.89 16.03
N LEU A 29 -11.16 19.10 16.17
CA LEU A 29 -11.27 17.64 16.33
C LEU A 29 -11.77 17.26 17.72
N MET A 30 -11.41 18.04 18.73
CA MET A 30 -11.81 17.84 20.13
C MET A 30 -13.28 18.17 20.40
N ALA A 31 -13.93 18.95 19.53
CA ALA A 31 -15.33 19.37 19.66
C ALA A 31 -16.36 18.43 19.01
N LEU A 32 -15.92 17.39 18.28
CA LEU A 32 -16.82 16.43 17.63
C LEU A 32 -17.21 15.29 18.60
N ASP A 33 -18.46 14.83 18.50
CA ASP A 33 -18.87 13.58 19.16
C ASP A 33 -18.27 12.36 18.45
N GLU A 34 -18.24 11.21 19.12
CA GLU A 34 -17.56 9.99 18.62
C GLU A 34 -18.10 9.50 17.27
N VAL A 35 -19.39 9.71 17.01
CA VAL A 35 -20.05 9.27 15.79
C VAL A 35 -19.77 10.24 14.65
N ALA A 36 -19.76 11.55 14.91
CA ALA A 36 -19.37 12.58 13.97
C ALA A 36 -17.87 12.52 13.65
N LEU A 37 -17.02 12.19 14.63
CA LEU A 37 -15.59 11.96 14.42
C LEU A 37 -15.36 10.73 13.55
N ALA A 38 -16.01 9.60 13.83
CA ALA A 38 -15.88 8.39 13.03
C ALA A 38 -16.42 8.57 11.59
N ARG A 39 -17.51 9.33 11.43
CA ARG A 39 -18.11 9.64 10.13
C ARG A 39 -17.26 10.63 9.34
N LYS A 40 -16.72 11.65 9.99
CA LYS A 40 -15.78 12.59 9.38
C LYS A 40 -14.45 11.91 9.02
N LEU A 41 -13.96 10.96 9.82
CA LEU A 41 -12.81 10.11 9.49
C LEU A 41 -13.09 9.11 8.36
N ALA A 42 -14.35 8.69 8.17
CA ALA A 42 -14.76 7.81 7.07
C ALA A 42 -15.04 8.57 5.77
N ASP A 43 -15.52 9.82 5.87
CA ASP A 43 -15.76 10.72 4.74
C ASP A 43 -14.46 11.43 4.31
N ASP A 44 -13.56 11.75 5.26
CA ASP A 44 -12.14 12.07 5.03
C ASP A 44 -11.35 10.79 4.71
N ALA A 45 -11.89 9.91 3.87
CA ALA A 45 -11.16 8.81 3.24
C ALA A 45 -10.01 9.29 2.29
N ASP A 46 -9.62 10.56 2.41
CA ASP A 46 -8.30 11.12 2.16
C ASP A 46 -7.32 10.92 3.34
N TRP A 47 -7.65 10.05 4.32
CA TRP A 47 -6.79 9.56 5.41
C TRP A 47 -5.41 9.04 4.95
N PHE A 48 -5.21 8.82 3.65
CA PHE A 48 -3.89 8.58 3.04
C PHE A 48 -3.00 9.83 2.89
N ASP A 49 -3.39 11.00 3.40
CA ASP A 49 -2.47 12.14 3.59
C ASP A 49 -2.00 12.30 5.06
N GLN A 50 -2.14 11.26 5.91
CA GLN A 50 -1.59 11.25 7.28
C GLN A 50 -0.32 10.41 7.46
N THR A 51 0.28 9.96 6.36
CA THR A 51 1.71 9.69 6.33
C THR A 51 2.33 10.41 5.16
N LYS A 52 2.61 11.72 5.30
CA LYS A 52 3.90 12.18 4.80
C LYS A 52 4.98 11.49 5.65
N VAL A 53 5.20 10.20 5.39
CA VAL A 53 6.58 9.75 5.34
C VAL A 53 7.16 10.64 4.26
N VAL A 54 7.83 11.73 4.67
CA VAL A 54 8.64 12.52 3.76
C VAL A 54 9.77 11.58 3.37
N TYR A 55 9.49 10.71 2.41
CA TYR A 55 10.52 9.98 1.73
C TYR A 55 11.23 11.05 0.94
N GLU A 56 12.46 11.39 1.35
CA GLU A 56 13.31 12.17 0.47
C GLU A 56 13.29 11.47 -0.90
N PRO A 57 13.04 12.20 -2.00
CA PRO A 57 12.95 11.58 -3.31
C PRO A 57 14.23 10.80 -3.56
N LYS A 58 14.14 9.47 -3.49
CA LYS A 58 15.27 8.60 -3.77
C LYS A 58 15.62 8.81 -5.23
N LYS A 59 16.84 9.27 -5.49
CA LYS A 59 17.37 9.30 -6.84
C LYS A 59 17.53 7.86 -7.32
N THR A 60 17.16 7.62 -8.58
CA THR A 60 17.38 6.32 -9.20
C THR A 60 18.86 5.95 -9.12
N ASP A 61 19.13 4.74 -8.64
CA ASP A 61 20.50 4.26 -8.45
C ASP A 61 20.75 3.01 -9.30
N PHE A 62 21.58 3.18 -10.34
CA PHE A 62 22.01 2.10 -11.24
C PHE A 62 23.37 1.49 -10.86
N THR A 63 24.02 1.97 -9.80
CA THR A 63 25.35 1.46 -9.39
C THR A 63 25.24 0.00 -8.96
N ASN A 64 26.31 -0.80 -9.06
CA ASN A 64 26.35 -2.16 -8.47
C ASN A 64 25.15 -3.09 -8.76
N LEU A 65 24.42 -2.90 -9.87
CA LEU A 65 23.37 -3.83 -10.28
C LEU A 65 23.97 -5.21 -10.55
N ALA A 66 23.37 -6.26 -9.99
CA ALA A 66 23.72 -7.62 -10.35
C ALA A 66 23.45 -7.85 -11.85
N PRO A 67 24.21 -8.73 -12.55
CA PRO A 67 23.99 -9.01 -13.97
C PRO A 67 22.52 -9.32 -14.31
N SER A 68 21.90 -10.17 -13.50
CA SER A 68 20.50 -10.56 -13.68
C SER A 68 19.48 -9.43 -13.47
N GLN A 69 19.84 -8.38 -12.73
CA GLN A 69 19.01 -7.18 -12.60
C GLN A 69 19.13 -6.29 -13.84
N LYS A 70 20.34 -6.20 -14.42
CA LYS A 70 20.56 -5.49 -15.69
C LYS A 70 19.80 -6.17 -16.82
N ASP A 71 19.90 -7.49 -16.92
CA ASP A 71 19.18 -8.28 -17.91
C ASP A 71 17.67 -8.07 -17.80
N MET A 72 17.14 -8.05 -16.56
CA MET A 72 15.72 -7.82 -16.33
C MET A 72 15.28 -6.42 -16.79
N LEU A 73 16.06 -5.39 -16.48
CA LEU A 73 15.77 -4.03 -16.94
C LEU A 73 15.78 -3.91 -18.47
N LEU A 74 16.73 -4.59 -19.14
CA LEU A 74 16.83 -4.59 -20.60
C LEU A 74 15.65 -5.31 -21.28
N MET A 75 14.99 -6.23 -20.59
CA MET A 75 13.79 -6.90 -21.10
C MET A 75 12.52 -6.07 -20.96
N LEU A 76 12.45 -5.16 -19.97
CA LEU A 76 11.25 -4.39 -19.69
C LEU A 76 11.00 -3.36 -20.81
N PRO A 77 9.81 -3.34 -21.43
CA PRO A 77 9.44 -2.31 -22.38
C PRO A 77 9.41 -0.92 -21.75
N LEU A 78 9.69 0.09 -22.57
CA LEU A 78 9.49 1.51 -22.24
C LEU A 78 8.13 1.96 -22.76
N GLY A 79 7.22 2.35 -21.87
CA GLY A 79 5.86 2.78 -22.20
C GLY A 79 4.82 1.67 -22.06
N SER A 80 3.56 2.09 -21.99
CA SER A 80 2.41 1.21 -21.74
C SER A 80 1.88 0.49 -22.99
N GLU A 81 2.35 0.84 -24.19
CA GLU A 81 1.95 0.23 -25.46
C GLU A 81 2.35 -1.24 -25.60
N ARG A 82 3.30 -1.67 -24.77
CA ARG A 82 3.73 -3.05 -24.68
C ARG A 82 4.08 -3.33 -23.25
N THR A 83 3.58 -4.44 -22.74
CA THR A 83 3.96 -4.94 -21.42
C THR A 83 4.73 -6.25 -21.57
N LEU A 84 5.47 -6.61 -20.53
CA LEU A 84 6.14 -7.90 -20.43
C LEU A 84 5.41 -8.78 -19.42
N PRO A 85 4.71 -9.83 -19.88
CA PRO A 85 4.05 -10.77 -19.00
C PRO A 85 5.03 -11.39 -18.00
N ARG A 86 4.55 -11.64 -16.78
CA ARG A 86 5.35 -12.33 -15.75
C ARG A 86 5.82 -13.71 -16.23
N ALA A 87 4.99 -14.44 -16.97
CA ALA A 87 5.34 -15.77 -17.48
C ALA A 87 6.57 -15.74 -18.39
N ASP A 88 6.71 -14.69 -19.20
CA ASP A 88 7.88 -14.51 -20.08
C ASP A 88 9.15 -14.24 -19.26
N LEU A 89 9.03 -13.48 -18.17
CA LEU A 89 10.14 -13.29 -17.21
C LEU A 89 10.50 -14.61 -16.51
N GLU A 90 9.52 -15.41 -16.08
CA GLU A 90 9.76 -16.71 -15.46
C GLU A 90 10.51 -17.66 -16.40
N MET A 91 10.09 -17.70 -17.66
CA MET A 91 10.74 -18.49 -18.70
C MET A 91 12.16 -18.00 -18.98
N ALA A 92 12.36 -16.69 -19.14
CA ALA A 92 13.67 -16.11 -19.43
C ALA A 92 14.68 -16.30 -18.30
N PHE A 93 14.24 -16.12 -17.04
CA PHE A 93 15.09 -16.24 -15.86
C PHE A 93 15.09 -17.64 -15.24
N LYS A 94 14.34 -18.60 -15.83
CA LYS A 94 14.17 -19.98 -15.34
C LYS A 94 13.88 -20.03 -13.85
N THR A 95 12.91 -19.22 -13.42
CA THR A 95 12.57 -19.09 -12.00
C THR A 95 11.09 -18.87 -11.79
N GLU A 96 10.65 -19.01 -10.55
CA GLU A 96 9.24 -18.91 -10.17
C GLU A 96 8.80 -17.48 -9.87
N LYS A 97 7.47 -17.31 -9.85
CA LYS A 97 6.75 -16.08 -9.52
C LYS A 97 7.37 -15.27 -8.40
N ARG A 98 7.59 -15.91 -7.25
CA ARG A 98 8.07 -15.24 -6.04
C ARG A 98 9.44 -14.61 -6.26
N ASN A 99 10.31 -15.25 -7.03
CA ASN A 99 11.63 -14.72 -7.34
C ASN A 99 11.56 -13.56 -8.33
N ILE A 100 10.71 -13.63 -9.36
CA ILE A 100 10.47 -12.51 -10.28
C ILE A 100 9.94 -11.29 -9.53
N GLU A 101 8.90 -11.46 -8.71
CA GLU A 101 8.32 -10.38 -7.91
C GLU A 101 9.35 -9.78 -6.95
N SER A 102 10.17 -10.62 -6.29
CA SER A 102 11.24 -10.13 -5.42
C SER A 102 12.30 -9.32 -6.18
N ARG A 103 12.65 -9.72 -7.41
CA ARG A 103 13.63 -9.00 -8.24
C ARG A 103 13.09 -7.65 -8.70
N ILE A 104 11.84 -7.59 -9.15
CA ILE A 104 11.15 -6.35 -9.51
C ILE A 104 11.07 -5.42 -8.30
N GLU A 105 10.72 -5.96 -7.13
CA GLU A 105 10.64 -5.19 -5.89
C GLU A 105 11.99 -4.60 -5.48
N ARG A 106 13.09 -5.37 -5.63
CA ARG A 106 14.44 -4.85 -5.40
C ARG A 106 14.78 -3.70 -6.34
N LEU A 107 14.36 -3.74 -7.61
CA LEU A 107 14.58 -2.65 -8.56
C LEU A 107 13.79 -1.39 -8.16
N LYS A 108 12.52 -1.54 -7.78
CA LYS A 108 11.68 -0.44 -7.28
C LYS A 108 12.25 0.23 -6.03
N ASN A 109 12.80 -0.56 -5.11
CA ASN A 109 13.45 -0.03 -3.90
C ASN A 109 14.67 0.87 -4.19
N ARG A 110 15.21 0.79 -5.41
CA ARG A 110 16.26 1.66 -5.96
C ARG A 110 15.71 2.84 -6.79
N ALA A 111 14.43 3.15 -6.62
CA ALA A 111 13.71 4.19 -7.34
C ALA A 111 13.74 4.03 -8.88
N ILE A 112 13.70 2.78 -9.36
CA ILE A 112 13.46 2.49 -10.77
C ILE A 112 11.95 2.35 -10.96
N PRO A 113 11.30 3.19 -11.78
CA PRO A 113 9.85 3.17 -11.94
C PRO A 113 9.46 1.96 -12.79
N ILE A 114 8.97 0.91 -12.15
CA ILE A 114 8.42 -0.28 -12.82
C ILE A 114 7.00 -0.42 -12.32
N VAL A 115 6.04 -0.43 -13.25
CA VAL A 115 4.63 -0.62 -12.93
C VAL A 115 4.09 -1.82 -13.70
N ALA A 116 2.89 -2.27 -13.33
CA ALA A 116 2.22 -3.38 -14.00
C ALA A 116 0.78 -3.02 -14.35
N LEU A 117 0.34 -3.38 -15.56
CA LEU A 117 -1.06 -3.38 -15.92
C LEU A 117 -1.70 -4.71 -15.50
N LYS A 118 -2.95 -4.65 -15.04
CA LYS A 118 -3.73 -5.82 -14.63
C LYS A 118 -4.85 -6.19 -15.63
N ASP A 119 -5.07 -5.37 -16.65
CA ASP A 119 -6.09 -5.56 -17.70
C ASP A 119 -5.51 -6.39 -18.88
N ASP A 120 -6.15 -6.37 -20.05
CA ASP A 120 -5.89 -7.29 -21.18
C ASP A 120 -4.39 -7.41 -21.57
N ASP A 121 -3.64 -6.29 -21.57
CA ASP A 121 -2.17 -6.27 -21.73
C ASP A 121 -1.42 -6.41 -20.39
N HIS A 122 -1.70 -7.49 -19.68
CA HIS A 122 -1.12 -7.78 -18.37
C HIS A 122 0.41 -7.95 -18.41
N GLY A 123 1.13 -7.16 -17.63
CA GLY A 123 2.59 -7.27 -17.56
C GLY A 123 3.29 -6.05 -17.00
N TYR A 124 4.61 -6.17 -16.85
CA TYR A 124 5.48 -5.12 -16.35
C TYR A 124 6.01 -4.22 -17.47
N PHE A 125 6.17 -2.94 -17.18
CA PHE A 125 6.83 -1.97 -18.06
C PHE A 125 7.43 -0.82 -17.25
N ILE A 126 8.25 -0.01 -17.90
CA ILE A 126 8.80 1.24 -17.36
C ILE A 126 8.01 2.40 -17.97
N PRO A 127 7.33 3.25 -17.19
CA PRO A 127 6.54 4.35 -17.72
C PRO A 127 7.43 5.46 -18.31
N ARG A 128 6.96 6.10 -19.38
CA ARG A 128 7.62 7.26 -20.01
C ARG A 128 7.01 8.59 -19.58
N THR A 129 5.76 8.56 -19.13
CA THR A 129 4.98 9.73 -18.74
C THR A 129 4.45 9.58 -17.31
N GLN A 130 4.09 10.71 -16.70
CA GLN A 130 3.48 10.68 -15.37
C GLN A 130 2.11 9.99 -15.43
N GLU A 131 1.37 10.17 -16.52
CA GLU A 131 0.06 9.56 -16.75
C GLU A 131 0.14 8.03 -16.77
N GLU A 132 1.16 7.47 -17.45
CA GLU A 132 1.42 6.03 -17.46
C GLU A 132 1.82 5.51 -16.08
N LEU A 133 2.60 6.29 -15.33
CA LEU A 133 2.96 5.97 -13.95
C LEU A 133 1.72 5.92 -13.06
N GLU A 134 0.90 6.97 -13.05
CA GLU A 134 -0.34 7.05 -12.27
C GLU A 134 -1.30 5.91 -12.62
N LEU A 135 -1.46 5.59 -13.91
CA LEU A 135 -2.28 4.46 -14.35
C LEU A 135 -1.82 3.14 -13.73
N GLY A 136 -0.51 2.89 -13.75
CA GLY A 136 0.09 1.71 -13.14
C GLY A 136 0.01 1.68 -11.60
N LEU A 137 -0.05 2.85 -10.95
CA LEU A 137 -0.16 2.97 -9.50
C LEU A 137 -1.57 2.68 -8.96
N ARG A 138 -2.64 2.90 -9.75
CA ARG A 138 -4.04 2.64 -9.33
C ARG A 138 -4.25 1.24 -8.76
N ALA A 139 -3.58 0.24 -9.33
CA ALA A 139 -3.67 -1.14 -8.86
C ALA A 139 -3.08 -1.34 -7.45
N TYR A 140 -2.01 -0.61 -7.13
CA TYR A 140 -1.42 -0.61 -5.80
C TYR A 140 -2.32 0.14 -4.82
N GLU A 141 -2.83 1.31 -5.20
CA GLU A 141 -3.76 2.09 -4.38
C GLU A 141 -5.02 1.30 -4.02
N ALA A 142 -5.63 0.62 -5.00
CA ALA A 142 -6.79 -0.23 -4.78
C ALA A 142 -6.49 -1.40 -3.81
N GLN A 143 -5.32 -2.03 -3.95
CA GLN A 143 -4.87 -3.08 -3.06
C GLN A 143 -4.66 -2.57 -1.62
N ILE A 144 -4.04 -1.40 -1.49
CA ILE A 144 -3.80 -0.75 -0.20
C ILE A 144 -5.14 -0.42 0.47
N LYS A 145 -6.08 0.21 -0.25
CA LYS A 145 -7.44 0.51 0.25
C LYS A 145 -8.16 -0.74 0.75
N THR A 146 -8.11 -1.82 -0.04
CA THR A 146 -8.70 -3.12 0.34
C THR A 146 -8.05 -3.68 1.60
N SER A 147 -6.71 -3.61 1.69
CA SER A 147 -5.96 -4.11 2.85
C SER A 147 -6.28 -3.33 4.11
N LEU A 148 -6.39 -2.00 4.03
CA LEU A 148 -6.81 -1.18 5.17
C LEU A 148 -8.23 -1.51 5.62
N LYS A 149 -9.18 -1.61 4.68
CA LYS A 149 -10.56 -2.01 5.00
C LYS A 149 -10.57 -3.35 5.74
N MET A 150 -9.79 -4.32 5.28
CA MET A 150 -9.67 -5.63 5.92
C MET A 150 -9.06 -5.53 7.33
N ILE A 151 -7.98 -4.76 7.51
CA ILE A 151 -7.37 -4.54 8.83
C ILE A 151 -8.39 -3.97 9.82
N THR A 152 -9.18 -2.97 9.40
CA THR A 152 -10.22 -2.38 10.25
C THR A 152 -11.30 -3.39 10.62
N VAL A 153 -11.78 -4.20 9.66
CA VAL A 153 -12.76 -5.25 9.95
C VAL A 153 -12.18 -6.24 10.96
N LEU A 154 -11.02 -6.82 10.67
CA LEU A 154 -10.42 -7.88 11.50
C LEU A 154 -10.04 -7.41 12.91
N ARG A 155 -9.62 -6.15 13.08
CA ARG A 155 -9.29 -5.59 14.40
C ARG A 155 -10.51 -5.39 15.29
N ASN A 156 -11.70 -5.27 14.71
CA ASN A 156 -12.94 -5.05 15.45
C ASN A 156 -13.77 -6.34 15.63
N ILE A 157 -13.26 -7.50 15.19
CA ILE A 157 -13.92 -8.78 15.43
C ILE A 157 -13.71 -9.18 16.89
N ASP A 158 -14.81 -9.47 17.58
CA ASP A 158 -14.77 -10.21 18.83
C ASP A 158 -14.47 -11.69 18.53
N LEU A 159 -13.29 -12.15 18.96
CA LEU A 159 -12.82 -13.50 18.69
C LEU A 159 -13.57 -14.56 19.50
N GLU A 160 -14.08 -14.23 20.68
CA GLU A 160 -14.83 -15.17 21.51
C GLU A 160 -16.20 -15.44 20.89
N GLU A 161 -16.94 -14.38 20.56
CA GLU A 161 -18.23 -14.48 19.87
C GLU A 161 -18.08 -15.19 18.51
N PHE A 162 -17.02 -14.87 17.77
CA PHE A 162 -16.75 -15.53 16.50
C PHE A 162 -16.52 -17.04 16.65
N HIS A 163 -15.71 -17.47 17.63
CA HIS A 163 -15.41 -18.89 17.84
C HIS A 163 -16.66 -19.69 18.27
N GLU A 164 -17.50 -19.12 19.12
CA GLU A 164 -18.76 -19.75 19.53
C GLU A 164 -19.69 -19.97 18.34
N LYS A 165 -19.97 -18.90 17.58
CA LYS A 165 -20.80 -18.98 16.36
C LYS A 165 -20.20 -19.93 15.33
N PHE A 166 -18.88 -19.90 15.13
CA PHE A 166 -18.22 -20.78 14.18
C PHE A 166 -18.33 -22.25 14.56
N ALA A 167 -18.21 -22.58 15.86
CA ALA A 167 -18.40 -23.95 16.34
C ALA A 167 -19.84 -24.44 16.16
N GLU A 168 -20.84 -23.57 16.31
CA GLU A 168 -22.24 -23.88 16.05
C GLU A 168 -22.52 -24.10 14.56
N GLU A 169 -22.05 -23.21 13.69
CA GLU A 169 -22.20 -23.35 12.24
C GLU A 169 -21.52 -24.62 11.72
N LYS A 170 -20.33 -24.94 12.22
CA LYS A 170 -19.60 -26.16 11.84
C LYS A 170 -20.41 -27.43 12.14
N LYS A 171 -21.20 -27.46 13.22
CA LYS A 171 -22.07 -28.60 13.55
C LYS A 171 -23.20 -28.80 12.55
N LYS A 172 -23.59 -27.77 11.78
CA LYS A 172 -24.64 -27.87 10.75
C LYS A 172 -24.12 -28.46 9.44
N TRP A 173 -22.80 -28.47 9.25
CA TRP A 173 -22.16 -28.97 8.02
C TRP A 173 -21.74 -30.44 8.11
N VAL A 174 -21.83 -31.03 9.30
CA VAL A 174 -21.51 -32.43 9.60
C VAL A 174 -22.80 -33.17 9.86
#